data_AF-A0A1H9FA80-F1
#
_entry.id   AF-A0A1H9FA80-F1
#
_cell.length_a   1.000
_cell.length_b   1.000
_cell.length_c   1.000
_cell.angle_alpha   90.00
_cell.angle_beta   90.00
_cell.angle_gamma   90.00
#
_symmetry.space_group_name_H-M   'P 1'
#
loop_
_entity.id
_entity.type
_entity.pdbx_description
1 polymer ?
#
loop_
_entity_poly.entity_id
_entity_poly.type
_entity_poly.pdbx_seq_one_letter_code
_entity_poly.pdbx_strand_id
1 'polypeptide(L)'
;MKSDNLVCFYRENDAYGELSNWINAPFKYAGIQYQSSLQFIMLHKVMMFGQRQIGQKIMQETSPEEIKKLATKFEGYRDMLWDVTCEGVAYRGIRAKFQQNPQMAEKLLATGNKVIAFCSPLDQSWGTGISLSQPDAYEPAKWKGRNRLGRVLMDVRSWLRLSVLATGGILPYIDIKEGTTIPEFRMTPGELQMIPDFTRAIQTYILSLPDQHAKDTCLWSFEMGRLDANIASLPRVGLLEMKQEVFDNARLRSIVEQKTRPAGEEILPE
;
A
#
# COMPACT_ATOMS: atom_id res chain seq x y z
N MET A 1 21.21 14.50 21.79
CA MET A 1 19.78 14.72 22.05
C MET A 1 19.00 13.80 21.13
N LYS A 2 18.08 12.97 21.64
CA LYS A 2 17.09 12.30 20.78
C LYS A 2 16.33 13.43 20.09
N SER A 3 16.33 13.45 18.76
CA SER A 3 15.50 14.40 18.04
C SER A 3 14.04 14.07 18.38
N ASP A 4 13.36 14.96 19.11
CA ASP A 4 11.98 14.77 19.58
C ASP A 4 10.99 14.57 18.42
N ASN A 5 11.44 14.81 17.18
CA ASN A 5 10.66 14.71 15.95
C ASN A 5 10.87 13.39 15.17
N LEU A 6 11.59 12.40 15.71
CA LEU A 6 11.83 11.12 15.04
C LEU A 6 11.29 9.92 15.81
N VAL A 7 10.79 8.93 15.05
CA VAL A 7 10.51 7.57 15.51
C VAL A 7 11.39 6.62 14.71
N CYS A 8 12.37 6.01 15.37
CA CYS A 8 13.32 5.09 14.76
C CYS A 8 13.00 3.65 15.15
N PHE A 9 12.99 2.73 14.18
CA PHE A 9 12.74 1.31 14.42
C PHE A 9 13.54 0.44 13.46
N TYR A 10 13.78 -0.82 13.84
CA TYR A 10 14.46 -1.78 12.96
C TYR A 10 13.78 -3.15 12.93
N ARG A 11 13.60 -3.81 14.08
CA ARG A 11 13.03 -5.16 14.15
C ARG A 11 11.62 -5.15 14.72
N GLU A 12 10.88 -6.22 14.42
CA GLU A 12 9.52 -6.49 14.92
C GLU A 12 9.44 -6.72 16.43
N ASN A 13 10.58 -6.99 17.09
CA ASN A 13 10.66 -7.16 18.55
C ASN A 13 11.11 -5.88 19.29
N ASP A 14 11.37 -4.79 18.57
CA ASP A 14 11.78 -3.51 19.17
C ASP A 14 10.56 -2.70 19.65
N ALA A 15 10.80 -1.57 20.33
CA ALA A 15 9.77 -0.67 20.89
C ALA A 15 8.80 -0.02 19.87
N TYR A 16 8.90 -0.36 18.58
CA TYR A 16 8.01 0.03 17.48
C TYR A 16 7.82 -1.12 16.49
N GLY A 17 7.82 -2.36 17.00
CA GLY A 17 7.80 -3.58 16.20
C GLY A 17 6.62 -3.68 15.23
N GLU A 18 5.47 -3.11 15.59
CA GLU A 18 4.30 -3.03 14.71
C GLU A 18 4.53 -2.28 13.39
N LEU A 19 5.53 -1.40 13.33
CA LEU A 19 5.92 -0.68 12.12
C LEU A 19 6.70 -1.58 11.15
N SER A 20 7.26 -2.69 11.62
CA SER A 20 7.93 -3.68 10.79
C SER A 20 6.95 -4.35 9.82
N ASN A 21 7.44 -4.68 8.63
CA ASN A 21 6.71 -5.54 7.70
C ASN A 21 6.80 -7.02 8.05
N TRP A 22 7.72 -7.38 8.97
CA TRP A 22 7.99 -8.77 9.36
C TRP A 22 7.05 -9.26 10.46
N ILE A 23 6.42 -8.34 11.20
CA ILE A 23 5.47 -8.69 12.24
C ILE A 23 4.32 -9.52 11.66
N ASN A 24 3.99 -10.61 12.35
CA ASN A 24 2.81 -11.42 12.02
C ASN A 24 1.56 -10.64 12.42
N ALA A 25 0.88 -10.07 11.43
CA ALA A 25 -0.29 -9.23 11.59
C ALA A 25 -1.23 -9.53 10.43
N PRO A 26 -2.05 -10.60 10.54
CA PRO A 26 -2.86 -11.08 9.44
C PRO A 26 -3.88 -10.04 8.97
N PHE A 27 -4.14 -10.01 7.66
CA PHE A 27 -5.16 -9.15 7.05
C PHE A 27 -5.63 -9.74 5.71
N LYS A 28 -6.84 -9.38 5.30
CA LYS A 28 -7.39 -9.71 3.99
C LYS A 28 -7.21 -8.54 3.03
N TYR A 29 -6.91 -8.79 1.76
CA TYR A 29 -6.92 -7.75 0.74
C TYR A 29 -7.32 -8.33 -0.61
N ALA A 30 -8.34 -7.75 -1.24
CA ALA A 30 -8.84 -8.12 -2.56
C ALA A 30 -9.13 -9.64 -2.70
N GLY A 31 -9.67 -10.23 -1.64
CA GLY A 31 -10.05 -11.64 -1.57
C GLY A 31 -8.93 -12.62 -1.22
N ILE A 32 -7.73 -12.14 -0.85
CA ILE A 32 -6.60 -12.98 -0.45
C ILE A 32 -6.24 -12.67 1.01
N GLN A 33 -6.00 -13.70 1.80
CA GLN A 33 -5.51 -13.58 3.18
C GLN A 33 -3.97 -13.56 3.19
N TYR A 34 -3.39 -12.63 3.95
CA TYR A 34 -1.95 -12.51 4.17
C TYR A 34 -1.63 -12.62 5.65
N GLN A 35 -0.46 -13.16 5.98
CA GLN A 35 0.04 -13.24 7.37
C GLN A 35 0.80 -11.96 7.79
N SER A 36 1.44 -11.29 6.83
CA SER A 36 2.21 -10.07 7.09
C SER A 36 2.26 -9.16 5.87
N SER A 37 2.57 -7.89 6.07
CA SER A 37 2.79 -6.95 4.97
C SER A 37 4.00 -7.37 4.11
N LEU A 38 5.02 -8.03 4.70
CA LEU A 38 6.13 -8.58 3.92
C LEU A 38 5.65 -9.65 2.92
N GLN A 39 4.81 -10.59 3.34
CA GLN A 39 4.26 -11.63 2.46
C GLN A 39 3.49 -11.00 1.30
N PHE A 40 2.65 -9.99 1.58
CA PHE A 40 1.95 -9.23 0.55
C PHE A 40 2.93 -8.59 -0.45
N ILE A 41 3.91 -7.82 0.03
CA ILE A 41 4.83 -7.07 -0.84
C ILE A 41 5.66 -8.02 -1.69
N MET A 42 6.19 -9.10 -1.11
CA MET A 42 7.02 -10.07 -1.81
C MET A 42 6.21 -10.90 -2.81
N LEU A 43 4.98 -11.30 -2.49
CA LEU A 43 4.07 -11.93 -3.45
C LEU A 43 3.86 -11.02 -4.66
N HIS A 44 3.46 -9.77 -4.43
CA HIS A 44 3.16 -8.84 -5.52
C HIS A 44 4.41 -8.52 -6.36
N LYS A 45 5.59 -8.43 -5.72
CA LYS A 45 6.86 -8.30 -6.42
C LYS A 45 7.04 -9.44 -7.43
N VAL A 46 6.99 -10.70 -6.98
CA VAL A 46 7.26 -11.84 -7.87
C VAL A 46 6.17 -12.02 -8.93
N MET A 47 4.90 -11.75 -8.56
CA MET A 47 3.77 -11.88 -9.47
C MET A 47 3.80 -10.82 -10.58
N MET A 48 4.26 -9.60 -10.29
CA MET A 48 4.48 -8.54 -11.30
C MET A 48 5.48 -8.99 -12.38
N PHE A 49 6.45 -9.83 -12.02
CA PHE A 49 7.41 -10.42 -12.95
C PHE A 49 6.98 -11.80 -13.49
N GLY A 50 5.74 -12.23 -13.23
CA GLY A 50 5.15 -13.44 -13.80
C GLY A 50 5.59 -14.73 -13.11
N GLN A 51 6.28 -14.62 -11.97
CA GLN A 51 6.87 -15.73 -11.25
C GLN A 51 5.83 -16.43 -10.36
N ARG A 52 4.83 -17.06 -11.00
CA ARG A 52 3.67 -17.70 -10.33
C ARG A 52 4.08 -18.80 -9.35
N GLN A 53 5.06 -19.63 -9.72
CA GLN A 53 5.55 -20.71 -8.88
C GLN A 53 6.23 -20.19 -7.60
N ILE A 54 6.98 -19.09 -7.71
CA ILE A 54 7.58 -18.43 -6.53
C ILE A 54 6.48 -17.82 -5.66
N GLY A 55 5.47 -17.20 -6.27
CA GLY A 55 4.31 -16.66 -5.54
C GLY A 55 3.57 -17.73 -4.73
N GLN A 56 3.36 -18.93 -5.28
CA GLN A 56 2.77 -20.05 -4.55
C GLN A 56 3.62 -20.46 -3.33
N LYS A 57 4.95 -20.53 -3.48
CA LYS A 57 5.87 -20.81 -2.36
C LYS A 57 5.78 -19.73 -1.27
N ILE A 58 5.75 -18.46 -1.65
CA ILE A 58 5.61 -17.33 -0.70
C ILE A 58 4.31 -17.42 0.09
N MET A 59 3.20 -17.84 -0.53
CA MET A 59 1.91 -17.98 0.14
C MET A 59 1.86 -19.16 1.12
N GLN A 60 2.74 -20.15 0.97
CA GLN A 60 2.85 -21.30 1.85
C GLN A 60 3.90 -21.11 2.96
N GLU A 61 4.79 -20.13 2.80
CA GLU A 61 5.85 -19.84 3.76
C GLU A 61 5.39 -18.90 4.88
N THR A 62 5.93 -19.11 6.08
CA THR A 62 5.64 -18.30 7.27
C THR A 62 6.87 -17.54 7.76
N SER A 63 8.08 -18.00 7.44
CA SER A 63 9.33 -17.34 7.80
C SER A 63 9.55 -16.07 6.95
N PRO A 64 9.64 -14.88 7.57
CA PRO A 64 9.95 -13.64 6.87
C PRO A 64 11.27 -13.70 6.08
N GLU A 65 12.27 -14.40 6.61
CA GLU A 65 13.58 -14.54 5.98
C GLU A 65 13.49 -15.33 4.67
N GLU A 66 12.81 -16.48 4.70
CA GLU A 66 12.64 -17.32 3.51
C GLU A 66 11.72 -16.65 2.48
N ILE A 67 10.65 -15.97 2.90
CA ILE A 67 9.82 -15.13 2.02
C ILE A 67 10.68 -14.09 1.28
N LYS A 68 11.53 -13.36 2.02
CA LYS A 68 12.40 -12.34 1.44
C LYS A 68 13.40 -12.95 0.46
N LYS A 69 14.00 -14.08 0.82
CA LYS A 69 14.96 -14.82 -0.02
C LYS A 69 14.34 -15.30 -1.32
N LEU A 70 13.14 -15.89 -1.29
CA LEU A 70 12.38 -16.32 -2.46
C LEU A 70 12.14 -15.16 -3.45
N ALA A 71 11.89 -13.96 -2.92
CA ALA A 71 11.61 -12.77 -3.73
C ALA A 71 12.86 -11.89 -4.03
N THR A 72 14.08 -12.36 -3.71
CA THR A 72 15.32 -11.60 -3.94
C THR A 72 15.89 -11.84 -5.33
N LYS A 73 15.98 -13.11 -5.78
CA LYS A 73 16.57 -13.48 -7.08
C LYS A 73 15.61 -14.36 -7.86
N PHE A 74 15.20 -13.90 -9.04
CA PHE A 74 14.40 -14.66 -9.99
C PHE A 74 14.56 -14.07 -11.39
N GLU A 75 14.21 -14.86 -12.41
CA GLU A 75 14.37 -14.49 -13.81
C GLU A 75 13.44 -13.34 -14.22
N GLY A 76 13.94 -12.44 -15.09
CA GLY A 76 13.15 -11.33 -15.63
C GLY A 76 12.90 -10.18 -14.63
N TYR A 77 13.54 -10.21 -13.46
CA TYR A 77 13.52 -9.10 -12.51
C TYR A 77 14.14 -7.84 -13.14
N ARG A 78 13.45 -6.70 -13.01
CA ARG A 78 13.90 -5.40 -13.52
C ARG A 78 13.88 -4.38 -12.38
N ASP A 79 15.07 -3.92 -11.96
CA ASP A 79 15.21 -3.00 -10.82
C ASP A 79 14.42 -1.72 -11.01
N MET A 80 14.56 -1.03 -12.16
CA MET A 80 13.86 0.24 -12.40
C MET A 80 12.34 0.10 -12.27
N LEU A 81 11.77 -0.99 -12.78
CA LEU A 81 10.33 -1.22 -12.72
C LEU A 81 9.87 -1.46 -11.28
N TRP A 82 10.62 -2.25 -10.51
CA TRP A 82 10.31 -2.43 -9.09
C TRP A 82 10.50 -1.13 -8.32
N ASP A 83 11.55 -0.36 -8.62
CA ASP A 83 11.90 0.89 -7.94
C ASP A 83 10.74 1.90 -7.95
N VAL A 84 10.04 2.02 -9.10
CA VAL A 84 8.92 2.95 -9.28
C VAL A 84 7.56 2.41 -8.81
N THR A 85 7.42 1.11 -8.62
CA THR A 85 6.12 0.48 -8.22
C THR A 85 6.07 0.07 -6.75
N CYS A 86 7.23 -0.16 -6.13
CA CYS A 86 7.33 -0.83 -4.84
C CYS A 86 6.64 -0.09 -3.69
N GLU A 87 6.72 1.24 -3.63
CA GLU A 87 6.07 2.04 -2.59
C GLU A 87 4.54 1.96 -2.70
N GLY A 88 3.99 2.00 -3.93
CA GLY A 88 2.55 1.85 -4.16
C GLY A 88 2.03 0.46 -3.75
N VAL A 89 2.79 -0.60 -4.06
CA VAL A 89 2.49 -1.96 -3.61
C VAL A 89 2.56 -2.05 -2.08
N ALA A 90 3.63 -1.52 -1.47
CA ALA A 90 3.78 -1.54 -0.01
C ALA A 90 2.69 -0.76 0.71
N TYR A 91 2.28 0.39 0.17
CA TYR A 91 1.19 1.17 0.72
C TYR A 91 -0.09 0.35 0.86
N ARG A 92 -0.48 -0.41 -0.18
CA ARG A 92 -1.70 -1.25 -0.14
C ARG A 92 -1.67 -2.24 1.02
N GLY A 93 -0.61 -3.04 1.10
CA GLY A 93 -0.48 -4.08 2.13
C GLY A 93 -0.29 -3.52 3.53
N ILE A 94 0.45 -2.42 3.67
CA ILE A 94 0.67 -1.77 4.98
C ILE A 94 -0.61 -1.08 5.45
N ARG A 95 -1.33 -0.38 4.56
CA ARG A 95 -2.64 0.20 4.89
C ARG A 95 -3.62 -0.88 5.33
N ALA A 96 -3.76 -1.95 4.56
CA ALA A 96 -4.68 -3.04 4.88
C ALA A 96 -4.35 -3.70 6.23
N LYS A 97 -3.05 -3.93 6.52
CA LYS A 97 -2.58 -4.39 7.84
C LYS A 97 -3.10 -3.48 8.94
N PHE A 98 -2.79 -2.18 8.90
CA PHE A 98 -3.17 -1.27 9.98
C PHE A 98 -4.69 -1.05 10.06
N GLN A 99 -5.39 -1.00 8.93
CA GLN A 99 -6.85 -0.86 8.89
C GLN A 99 -7.57 -2.03 9.60
N GLN A 100 -7.02 -3.24 9.51
CA GLN A 100 -7.60 -4.45 10.10
C GLN A 100 -7.01 -4.82 11.47
N ASN A 101 -5.99 -4.09 11.94
CA ASN A 101 -5.35 -4.29 13.24
C ASN A 101 -5.39 -2.98 14.05
N PRO A 102 -6.54 -2.63 14.66
CA PRO A 102 -6.75 -1.31 15.27
C PRO A 102 -5.72 -0.91 16.33
N GLN A 103 -5.30 -1.84 17.20
CA GLN A 103 -4.28 -1.59 18.22
C GLN A 103 -2.93 -1.19 17.59
N MET A 104 -2.56 -1.77 16.45
CA MET A 104 -1.35 -1.38 15.74
C MET A 104 -1.52 -0.01 15.08
N ALA A 105 -2.71 0.28 14.56
CA ALA A 105 -3.01 1.57 13.95
C ALA A 105 -3.00 2.71 14.98
N GLU A 106 -3.48 2.47 16.20
CA GLU A 106 -3.36 3.42 17.31
C GLU A 106 -1.90 3.79 17.58
N LYS A 107 -1.01 2.79 17.61
CA LYS A 107 0.44 3.04 17.77
C LYS A 107 1.04 3.83 16.61
N LEU A 108 0.65 3.51 15.36
CA LEU A 108 1.07 4.30 14.20
C LEU A 108 0.56 5.75 14.28
N LEU A 109 -0.70 5.96 14.66
CA LEU A 109 -1.28 7.30 14.85
C LEU A 109 -0.59 8.08 15.97
N ALA A 110 -0.24 7.40 17.07
CA ALA A 110 0.46 7.95 18.23
C ALA A 110 1.88 8.46 17.91
N THR A 111 2.47 8.07 16.77
CA THR A 111 3.71 8.68 16.29
C THR A 111 3.57 10.17 15.94
N GLY A 112 2.34 10.72 15.92
CA GLY A 112 2.11 12.14 15.72
C GLY A 112 2.69 12.61 14.39
N ASN A 113 3.23 13.82 14.32
CA ASN A 113 3.84 14.32 13.07
C ASN A 113 5.32 13.96 12.93
N LYS A 114 5.81 13.02 13.75
CA LYS A 114 7.22 12.62 13.73
C LYS A 114 7.57 11.92 12.42
N VAL A 115 8.80 12.11 11.97
CA VAL A 115 9.38 11.36 10.86
C VAL A 115 9.64 9.94 11.32
N ILE A 116 9.13 8.97 10.58
CA ILE A 116 9.35 7.55 10.84
C ILE A 116 10.60 7.11 10.07
N ALA A 117 11.56 6.50 10.75
CA ALA A 117 12.85 6.08 10.23
C ALA A 117 13.03 4.57 10.38
N PHE A 118 13.10 3.85 9.26
CA PHE A 118 13.45 2.44 9.25
C PHE A 118 14.98 2.29 9.26
N CYS A 119 15.55 2.08 10.43
CA CYS A 119 16.98 2.07 10.72
C CYS A 119 17.66 0.73 10.38
N SER A 120 17.49 0.28 9.13
CA SER A 120 18.19 -0.88 8.61
C SER A 120 19.58 -0.49 8.08
N PRO A 121 20.68 -1.00 8.66
CA PRO A 121 22.04 -0.72 8.17
C PRO A 121 22.35 -1.43 6.85
N LEU A 122 21.64 -2.52 6.54
CA LEU A 122 21.89 -3.35 5.37
C LEU A 122 20.97 -3.02 4.17
N ASP A 123 19.94 -2.20 4.39
CA ASP A 123 18.93 -1.90 3.36
C ASP A 123 18.83 -0.39 3.13
N GLN A 124 19.65 0.11 2.20
CA GLN A 124 19.61 1.53 1.79
C GLN A 124 18.44 1.83 0.85
N SER A 125 17.81 0.81 0.26
CA SER A 125 16.66 1.01 -0.62
C SER A 125 15.41 1.32 0.20
N TRP A 126 15.13 0.53 1.23
CA TRP A 126 13.94 0.69 2.07
C TRP A 126 14.20 1.46 3.36
N GLY A 127 15.41 1.36 3.92
CA GLY A 127 15.78 1.96 5.20
C GLY A 127 16.68 3.18 5.04
N THR A 128 17.13 3.70 6.19
CA THR A 128 18.03 4.86 6.28
C THR A 128 19.48 4.52 5.96
N GLY A 129 19.83 3.22 5.86
CA GLY A 129 21.21 2.77 5.69
C GLY A 129 22.06 2.93 6.96
N ILE A 130 21.44 3.18 8.11
CA ILE A 130 22.11 3.45 9.39
C ILE A 130 21.47 2.59 10.48
N SER A 131 22.29 1.98 11.33
CA SER A 131 21.85 1.18 12.47
C SER A 131 21.14 2.05 13.51
N LEU A 132 20.08 1.53 14.13
CA LEU A 132 19.36 2.17 15.25
C LEU A 132 20.28 2.57 16.43
N SER A 133 21.40 1.87 16.60
CA SER A 133 22.40 2.13 17.65
C SER A 133 23.33 3.31 17.36
N GLN A 134 23.40 3.80 16.12
CA GLN A 134 24.28 4.91 15.75
C GLN A 134 23.60 6.26 15.97
N PRO A 135 24.31 7.28 16.49
CA PRO A 135 23.76 8.63 16.66
C PRO A 135 23.20 9.22 15.37
N ASP A 136 23.87 8.95 14.24
CA ASP A 136 23.47 9.43 12.92
C ASP A 136 22.09 8.91 12.46
N ALA A 137 21.56 7.86 13.08
CA ALA A 137 20.20 7.37 12.80
C ALA A 137 19.13 8.43 13.12
N TYR A 138 19.43 9.32 14.07
CA TYR A 138 18.54 10.38 14.54
C TYR A 138 18.73 11.71 13.79
N GLU A 139 19.57 11.72 12.74
CA GLU A 139 19.88 12.88 11.92
C GLU A 139 19.56 12.60 10.44
N PRO A 140 18.37 12.99 9.93
CA PRO A 140 17.95 12.70 8.55
C PRO A 140 18.95 13.11 7.48
N ALA A 141 19.67 14.22 7.69
CA ALA A 141 20.69 14.72 6.77
C ALA A 141 21.89 13.77 6.59
N LYS A 142 22.12 12.85 7.54
CA LYS A 142 23.22 11.88 7.49
C LYS A 142 22.81 10.53 6.92
N TRP A 143 21.51 10.29 6.70
CA TRP A 143 21.01 9.03 6.17
C TRP A 143 21.61 8.71 4.80
N LYS A 144 22.03 7.46 4.62
CA LYS A 144 22.65 6.95 3.39
C LYS A 144 21.65 6.24 2.49
N GLY A 145 20.47 5.94 3.02
CA GLY A 145 19.38 5.24 2.35
C GLY A 145 18.15 6.11 2.13
N ARG A 146 17.20 5.59 1.35
CA ARG A 146 16.02 6.32 0.90
C ARG A 146 14.88 6.34 1.93
N ASN A 147 14.91 5.52 2.97
CA ASN A 147 13.86 5.43 4.00
C ASN A 147 12.42 5.30 3.43
N ARG A 148 12.24 4.48 2.39
CA ARG A 148 10.94 4.25 1.74
C ARG A 148 9.89 3.74 2.71
N LEU A 149 10.25 2.80 3.57
CA LEU A 149 9.29 2.22 4.52
C LEU A 149 8.76 3.28 5.47
N GLY A 150 9.63 4.16 5.96
CA GLY A 150 9.24 5.31 6.78
C GLY A 150 8.24 6.21 6.07
N ARG A 151 8.48 6.57 4.80
CA ARG A 151 7.54 7.36 3.99
C ARG A 151 6.19 6.68 3.82
N VAL A 152 6.18 5.41 3.40
CA VAL A 152 4.94 4.65 3.21
C VAL A 152 4.13 4.57 4.51
N LEU A 153 4.79 4.37 5.66
CA LEU A 153 4.11 4.38 6.97
C LEU A 153 3.49 5.75 7.29
N MET A 154 4.17 6.85 6.92
CA MET A 154 3.63 8.20 7.09
C MET A 154 2.44 8.47 6.16
N ASP A 155 2.45 7.96 4.94
CA ASP A 155 1.31 8.06 4.02
C ASP A 155 0.12 7.26 4.54
N VAL A 156 0.35 6.04 5.02
CA VAL A 156 -0.69 5.21 5.66
C VAL A 156 -1.23 5.90 6.92
N ARG A 157 -0.37 6.51 7.74
CA ARG A 157 -0.78 7.30 8.91
C ARG A 157 -1.69 8.46 8.50
N SER A 158 -1.38 9.17 7.41
CA SER A 158 -2.21 10.27 6.90
C SER A 158 -3.59 9.77 6.47
N TRP A 159 -3.67 8.63 5.76
CA TRP A 159 -4.94 8.02 5.39
C TRP A 159 -5.76 7.60 6.60
N LEU A 160 -5.13 6.95 7.61
CA LEU A 160 -5.79 6.54 8.85
C LEU A 160 -6.32 7.74 9.64
N ARG A 161 -5.59 8.86 9.66
CA ARG A 161 -6.08 10.11 10.28
C ARG A 161 -7.33 10.63 9.60
N LEU A 162 -7.30 10.72 8.27
CA LEU A 162 -8.46 11.18 7.51
C LEU A 162 -9.66 10.28 7.79
N SER A 163 -9.46 8.96 7.83
CA SER A 163 -10.45 7.97 8.24
C SER A 163 -11.03 8.23 9.63
N VAL A 164 -10.18 8.45 10.64
CA VAL A 164 -10.61 8.73 12.02
C VAL A 164 -11.40 10.03 12.12
N LEU A 165 -10.95 11.09 11.45
CA LEU A 165 -11.66 12.36 11.40
C LEU A 165 -13.02 12.21 10.68
N ALA A 166 -13.05 11.48 9.57
CA ALA A 166 -14.24 11.29 8.75
C ALA A 166 -15.27 10.37 9.40
N THR A 167 -14.88 9.36 10.17
CA THR A 167 -15.82 8.33 10.67
C THR A 167 -15.93 8.24 12.19
N GLY A 168 -15.07 8.94 12.94
CA GLY A 168 -14.92 8.76 14.39
C GLY A 168 -14.05 7.56 14.77
N GLY A 169 -13.53 6.81 13.79
CA GLY A 169 -12.66 5.65 14.01
C GLY A 169 -11.91 5.20 12.76
N ILE A 170 -11.25 4.05 12.83
CA ILE A 170 -10.64 3.45 11.65
C ILE A 170 -11.77 2.88 10.79
N LEU A 171 -11.83 3.34 9.55
CA LEU A 171 -12.84 2.99 8.57
C LEU A 171 -12.72 1.46 8.34
N PRO A 172 -13.75 0.65 8.62
CA PRO A 172 -13.66 -0.80 8.59
C PRO A 172 -13.25 -1.33 7.22
N TYR A 173 -12.42 -2.37 7.12
CA TYR A 173 -12.12 -2.96 5.82
C TYR A 173 -13.35 -3.68 5.25
N ILE A 174 -13.64 -3.46 3.97
CA ILE A 174 -14.69 -4.18 3.22
C ILE A 174 -14.04 -4.68 1.93
N ASP A 175 -14.15 -5.98 1.67
CA ASP A 175 -13.53 -6.60 0.51
C ASP A 175 -14.38 -6.36 -0.74
N ILE A 176 -13.76 -5.95 -1.86
CA ILE A 176 -14.53 -5.69 -3.09
C ILE A 176 -15.26 -6.93 -3.61
N LYS A 177 -14.80 -8.14 -3.24
CA LYS A 177 -15.44 -9.39 -3.67
C LYS A 177 -16.77 -9.65 -2.96
N GLU A 178 -17.14 -8.85 -1.97
CA GLU A 178 -18.43 -8.97 -1.27
C GLU A 178 -19.61 -8.34 -2.06
N GLY A 179 -19.40 -8.03 -3.35
CA GLY A 179 -20.48 -7.57 -4.25
C GLY A 179 -20.74 -6.06 -4.20
N THR A 180 -19.81 -5.29 -3.64
CA THR A 180 -19.93 -3.83 -3.52
C THR A 180 -19.71 -3.13 -4.86
N THR A 181 -20.59 -2.19 -5.21
CA THR A 181 -20.46 -1.34 -6.40
C THR A 181 -20.38 0.14 -6.02
N ILE A 182 -19.61 0.91 -6.78
CA ILE A 182 -19.43 2.36 -6.61
C ILE A 182 -19.54 3.05 -7.97
N PRO A 183 -19.93 4.35 -8.03
CA PRO A 183 -20.01 5.10 -9.28
C PRO A 183 -18.71 5.09 -10.08
N GLU A 184 -17.56 5.14 -9.42
CA GLU A 184 -16.21 5.13 -10.00
C GLU A 184 -15.94 3.87 -10.83
N PHE A 185 -16.64 2.75 -10.57
CA PHE A 185 -16.50 1.55 -11.40
C PHE A 185 -17.14 1.71 -12.79
N ARG A 186 -17.94 2.75 -13.02
CA ARG A 186 -18.41 3.13 -14.36
C ARG A 186 -17.45 4.07 -15.09
N MET A 187 -16.42 4.56 -14.42
CA MET A 187 -15.38 5.39 -15.05
C MET A 187 -14.29 4.52 -15.68
N THR A 188 -13.67 5.03 -16.73
CA THR A 188 -12.46 4.46 -17.33
C THR A 188 -11.24 4.68 -16.41
N PRO A 189 -10.21 3.83 -16.47
CA PRO A 189 -8.97 4.08 -15.74
C PRO A 189 -8.31 5.42 -16.07
N GLY A 190 -8.43 5.91 -17.31
CA GLY A 190 -7.97 7.24 -17.71
C GLY A 190 -8.69 8.37 -16.96
N GLU A 191 -10.02 8.32 -16.83
CA GLU A 191 -10.77 9.30 -16.05
C GLU A 191 -10.42 9.22 -14.55
N LEU A 192 -10.27 8.00 -14.01
CA LEU A 192 -9.87 7.81 -12.61
C LEU A 192 -8.47 8.35 -12.33
N GLN A 193 -7.55 8.30 -13.29
CA GLN A 193 -6.21 8.86 -13.13
C GLN A 193 -6.23 10.38 -12.89
N MET A 194 -7.25 11.08 -13.41
CA MET A 194 -7.43 12.52 -13.22
C MET A 194 -7.91 12.90 -11.82
N ILE A 195 -8.35 11.92 -11.02
CA ILE A 195 -8.74 12.12 -9.62
C ILE A 195 -7.51 11.90 -8.73
N PRO A 196 -7.01 12.93 -8.02
CA PRO A 196 -5.76 12.84 -7.24
C PRO A 196 -5.72 11.67 -6.25
N ASP A 197 -6.86 11.37 -5.60
CA ASP A 197 -6.99 10.29 -4.63
C ASP A 197 -6.78 8.88 -5.23
N PHE A 198 -6.96 8.73 -6.54
CA PHE A 198 -6.84 7.46 -7.26
C PHE A 198 -5.55 7.35 -8.07
N THR A 199 -4.85 8.46 -8.33
CA THR A 199 -3.64 8.50 -9.16
C THR A 199 -2.62 7.44 -8.76
N ARG A 200 -2.31 7.30 -7.46
CA ARG A 200 -1.36 6.28 -6.97
C ARG A 200 -1.84 4.84 -7.25
N ALA A 201 -3.13 4.56 -7.04
CA ALA A 201 -3.72 3.25 -7.30
C ALA A 201 -3.56 2.87 -8.78
N ILE A 202 -4.01 3.78 -9.66
CA ILE A 202 -4.01 3.61 -11.11
C ILE A 202 -2.59 3.51 -11.65
N GLN A 203 -1.69 4.42 -11.29
CA GLN A 203 -0.31 4.42 -11.77
C GLN A 203 0.46 3.17 -11.34
N THR A 204 0.30 2.72 -10.10
CA THR A 204 0.97 1.49 -9.62
C THR A 204 0.57 0.28 -10.47
N TYR A 205 -0.71 0.18 -10.83
CA TYR A 205 -1.20 -0.88 -11.70
C TYR A 205 -0.71 -0.72 -13.15
N ILE A 206 -0.86 0.47 -13.74
CA ILE A 206 -0.42 0.74 -15.12
C ILE A 206 1.07 0.46 -15.30
N LEU A 207 1.90 0.86 -14.35
CA LEU A 207 3.35 0.62 -14.43
C LEU A 207 3.67 -0.88 -14.40
N SER A 208 2.84 -1.70 -13.76
CA SER A 208 2.99 -3.17 -13.76
C SER A 208 2.64 -3.85 -15.09
N LEU A 209 2.03 -3.12 -16.04
CA LEU A 209 1.66 -3.60 -17.38
C LEU A 209 2.91 -3.95 -18.24
N PRO A 210 2.91 -5.03 -19.07
CA PRO A 210 4.13 -5.60 -19.65
C PRO A 210 4.77 -4.71 -20.72
N ASP A 211 3.94 -3.94 -21.44
CA ASP A 211 4.31 -3.15 -22.60
C ASP A 211 3.40 -1.90 -22.71
N GLN A 212 3.70 -1.03 -23.68
CA GLN A 212 2.97 0.22 -23.86
C GLN A 212 1.54 0.00 -24.37
N HIS A 213 1.34 -0.97 -25.26
CA HIS A 213 0.01 -1.28 -25.80
C HIS A 213 -0.94 -1.67 -24.67
N ALA A 214 -0.47 -2.52 -23.75
CA ALA A 214 -1.20 -2.91 -22.55
C ALA A 214 -1.63 -1.72 -21.69
N LYS A 215 -0.74 -0.73 -21.54
CA LYS A 215 -1.01 0.51 -20.79
C LYS A 215 -2.07 1.36 -21.46
N ASP A 216 -1.93 1.56 -22.76
CA ASP A 216 -2.85 2.37 -23.54
C ASP A 216 -4.24 1.73 -23.57
N THR A 217 -4.32 0.41 -23.79
CA THR A 217 -5.59 -0.33 -23.70
C THR A 217 -6.21 -0.24 -22.31
N CYS A 218 -5.42 -0.44 -21.25
CA CYS A 218 -5.92 -0.32 -19.88
C CYS A 218 -6.49 1.07 -19.60
N LEU A 219 -5.85 2.13 -20.10
CA LEU A 219 -6.25 3.51 -19.84
C LEU A 219 -7.60 3.87 -20.48
N TRP A 220 -7.88 3.35 -21.68
CA TRP A 220 -8.95 3.89 -22.52
C TRP A 220 -10.08 2.91 -22.85
N SER A 221 -9.86 1.60 -22.73
CA SER A 221 -10.74 0.65 -23.42
C SER A 221 -12.02 0.28 -22.69
N PHE A 222 -12.08 0.32 -21.36
CA PHE A 222 -13.26 -0.14 -20.60
C PHE A 222 -13.47 0.60 -19.28
N GLU A 223 -14.73 0.66 -18.84
CA GLU A 223 -15.10 1.01 -17.47
C GLU A 223 -14.41 0.05 -16.48
N MET A 224 -13.91 0.57 -15.36
CA MET A 224 -13.17 -0.21 -14.35
C MET A 224 -13.96 -1.44 -13.84
N GLY A 225 -15.29 -1.34 -13.76
CA GLY A 225 -16.20 -2.41 -13.36
C GLY A 225 -16.15 -3.62 -14.29
N ARG A 226 -15.97 -3.39 -15.59
CA ARG A 226 -15.96 -4.42 -16.66
C ARG A 226 -14.59 -5.03 -16.92
N LEU A 227 -13.54 -4.52 -16.27
CA LEU A 227 -12.22 -5.12 -16.37
C LEU A 227 -12.25 -6.50 -15.71
N ASP A 228 -12.24 -7.54 -16.55
CA ASP A 228 -12.16 -8.93 -16.12
C ASP A 228 -10.75 -9.29 -15.67
N ALA A 229 -10.66 -10.14 -14.64
CA ALA A 229 -9.39 -10.73 -14.20
C ALA A 229 -8.80 -11.75 -15.22
N ASN A 230 -9.50 -12.00 -16.34
CA ASN A 230 -9.28 -13.12 -17.25
C ASN A 230 -8.77 -12.73 -18.66
N ILE A 231 -8.20 -11.54 -18.83
CA ILE A 231 -7.61 -11.15 -20.12
C ILE A 231 -6.26 -11.86 -20.28
N ALA A 232 -6.23 -12.87 -21.15
CA ALA A 232 -5.09 -13.75 -21.42
C ALA A 232 -3.81 -13.04 -21.92
N SER A 233 -3.81 -11.71 -22.11
CA SER A 233 -2.71 -10.95 -22.72
C SER A 233 -2.29 -9.66 -21.97
N LEU A 234 -2.88 -9.32 -20.83
CA LEU A 234 -2.47 -8.16 -20.01
C LEU A 234 -2.08 -8.68 -18.61
N PRO A 235 -1.01 -8.17 -17.98
CA PRO A 235 -0.35 -8.93 -16.92
C PRO A 235 -1.21 -8.92 -15.65
N ARG A 236 -1.20 -10.05 -14.95
CA ARG A 236 -0.55 -10.20 -13.62
C ARG A 236 -1.20 -9.36 -12.52
N VAL A 237 -1.56 -10.04 -11.42
CA VAL A 237 -1.74 -9.56 -10.04
C VAL A 237 -1.60 -8.04 -9.86
N GLY A 238 -2.68 -7.38 -9.48
CA GLY A 238 -2.69 -5.93 -9.28
C GLY A 238 -4.02 -5.26 -9.64
N LEU A 239 -4.83 -5.86 -10.54
CA LEU A 239 -6.12 -5.29 -10.96
C LEU A 239 -7.12 -5.25 -9.81
N LEU A 240 -7.34 -6.38 -9.14
CA LEU A 240 -8.27 -6.44 -8.01
C LEU A 240 -7.77 -5.58 -6.84
N GLU A 241 -6.47 -5.53 -6.64
CA GLU A 241 -5.82 -4.71 -5.62
C GLU A 241 -5.94 -3.21 -5.90
N MET A 242 -5.88 -2.82 -7.17
CA MET A 242 -6.15 -1.46 -7.63
C MET A 242 -7.63 -1.12 -7.47
N LYS A 243 -8.56 -2.01 -7.86
CA LYS A 243 -10.01 -1.82 -7.66
C LYS A 243 -10.35 -1.69 -6.18
N GLN A 244 -9.74 -2.52 -5.32
CA GLN A 244 -9.85 -2.40 -3.87
C GLN A 244 -9.36 -1.07 -3.37
N GLU A 245 -8.24 -0.58 -3.89
CA GLU A 245 -7.70 0.69 -3.44
C GLU A 245 -8.57 1.88 -3.84
N VAL A 246 -9.08 1.88 -5.08
CA VAL A 246 -10.05 2.87 -5.56
C VAL A 246 -11.31 2.81 -4.72
N PHE A 247 -11.82 1.61 -4.41
CA PHE A 247 -12.99 1.43 -3.55
C PHE A 247 -12.80 2.00 -2.15
N ASP A 248 -11.67 1.70 -1.50
CA ASP A 248 -11.37 2.22 -0.17
C ASP A 248 -11.26 3.75 -0.15
N ASN A 249 -10.65 4.33 -1.17
CA ASN A 249 -10.48 5.79 -1.29
C ASN A 249 -11.80 6.49 -1.64
N ALA A 250 -12.60 5.93 -2.56
CA ALA A 250 -13.91 6.45 -2.93
C ALA A 250 -14.86 6.47 -1.73
N ARG A 251 -14.85 5.40 -0.93
CA ARG A 251 -15.67 5.32 0.29
C ARG A 251 -15.28 6.37 1.31
N LEU A 252 -13.98 6.54 1.56
CA LEU A 252 -13.50 7.58 2.48
C LEU A 252 -13.85 8.98 1.97
N ARG A 253 -13.62 9.23 0.68
CA ARG A 253 -13.93 10.50 0.03
C ARG A 253 -15.41 10.86 0.14
N SER A 254 -16.32 9.93 -0.17
CA SER A 254 -17.77 10.13 -0.07
C SER A 254 -18.20 10.52 1.36
N ILE A 255 -17.63 9.88 2.39
CA ILE A 255 -17.91 10.21 3.78
C ILE A 255 -17.38 11.61 4.14
N VAL A 256 -16.18 11.95 3.69
CA VAL A 256 -15.60 13.29 3.90
C VAL A 256 -16.48 14.36 3.25
N GLU A 257 -16.87 14.17 1.99
CA GLU A 257 -17.73 15.10 1.25
C GLU A 257 -19.10 15.29 1.93
N GLN A 258 -19.70 14.23 2.47
CA GLN A 258 -20.96 14.32 3.21
C GLN A 258 -20.83 15.14 4.51
N LYS A 259 -19.67 15.08 5.18
CA LYS A 259 -19.41 15.85 6.41
C LYS A 259 -19.04 17.31 6.15
N THR A 260 -18.44 17.62 5.01
CA THR A 260 -18.03 18.98 4.66
C THR A 260 -19.13 19.77 3.97
N ARG A 261 -20.21 19.13 3.52
CA ARG A 261 -21.41 19.83 3.03
C ARG A 261 -22.02 20.70 4.14
N PRO A 262 -22.24 22.00 3.90
CA PRO A 262 -22.93 22.84 4.87
C PRO A 262 -24.36 22.32 5.09
N ALA A 263 -24.79 22.30 6.35
CA ALA A 263 -26.17 21.97 6.70
C ALA A 263 -27.10 23.05 6.13
N GLY A 264 -27.74 22.80 4.98
CA GLY A 264 -28.69 23.76 4.41
C GLY A 264 -29.04 23.63 2.92
N GLU A 265 -28.35 22.83 2.11
CA GLU A 265 -28.81 22.55 0.74
C GLU A 265 -29.79 21.36 0.75
N GLU A 266 -31.02 21.64 1.16
CA GLU A 266 -32.17 20.85 0.70
C GLU A 266 -32.23 20.96 -0.83
N ILE A 267 -32.05 19.84 -1.50
CA ILE A 267 -32.30 19.71 -2.93
C ILE A 267 -33.81 19.93 -3.12
N LEU A 268 -34.20 21.10 -3.62
CA LEU A 268 -35.53 21.29 -4.19
C LEU A 268 -35.69 20.27 -5.33
N PRO A 269 -36.67 19.36 -5.27
CA PRO A 269 -36.92 18.45 -6.38
C PRO A 269 -37.38 19.25 -7.61
N GLU A 270 -36.77 18.96 -8.76
CA GLU A 270 -37.28 19.36 -10.09
C GLU A 270 -38.61 18.65 -10.41
#